data_AF-A0A1I6KRV3-F1
#
_entry.id   AF-A0A1I6KRV3-F1
#
_cell.length_a   1.000
_cell.length_b   1.000
_cell.length_c   1.000
_cell.angle_alpha   90.00
_cell.angle_beta   90.00
_cell.angle_gamma   90.00
#
_symmetry.space_group_name_H-M   'P 1'
#
loop_
_entity.id
_entity.type
_entity.pdbx_description
1 polymer ?
#
loop_
_entity_poly.entity_id
_entity_poly.type
_entity_poly.pdbx_seq_one_letter_code
_entity_poly.pdbx_strand_id
1 'polypeptide(L)'
;MPRRTAAIALALLLTVALTACTSPSAPESTPAPTPPATPTPAPASETVLLDPGSRPPSVFGGDCEAAVPAGVIAEATGLPVTEVTRRDPLWTRAIDNVGGLVCEWHIGGAEGSVSILPVESLDGAELAAASYEDYFVECGWTCAWVVESDELWISGYQSDLPERGRAEADRIGARIGADIAARVSAAGLDWQSDRAQWWSTRECSSVASAVGATLGATLTGEPIGYHDPPLPATLVADTASRRTWCLLAQGGATIALVVFESGVAWDVPWGGDAERLDLGVPGVTAYSVGAGGYLGGPDYEFTDGVNSLSLEVAPDAPWSPDELASIMAELTASDVS
;
A
#
# COMPACT_ATOMS: atom_id res chain seq x y z
N MET A 1 -13.30 32.14 -25.88
CA MET A 1 -12.58 33.36 -26.34
C MET A 1 -11.28 32.95 -27.01
N PRO A 2 -10.80 33.70 -28.01
CA PRO A 2 -10.02 33.17 -29.13
C PRO A 2 -8.51 33.00 -28.86
N ARG A 3 -7.94 32.10 -29.67
CA ARG A 3 -6.52 31.84 -29.95
C ARG A 3 -5.62 33.08 -29.88
N ARG A 4 -4.43 32.92 -29.28
CA ARG A 4 -3.23 33.65 -29.69
C ARG A 4 -2.09 32.68 -29.99
N THR A 5 -1.66 32.79 -31.23
CA THR A 5 -0.61 32.11 -31.96
C THR A 5 0.74 32.78 -31.72
N ALA A 6 1.78 32.03 -32.11
CA ALA A 6 3.09 32.47 -32.63
C ALA A 6 4.18 32.85 -31.62
N ALA A 7 5.48 32.65 -31.87
CA ALA A 7 6.30 31.81 -32.75
C ALA A 7 7.74 32.39 -32.67
N ILE A 8 8.75 31.52 -32.83
CA ILE A 8 10.10 31.79 -33.41
C ILE A 8 11.06 32.69 -32.59
N ALA A 9 12.24 32.14 -32.26
CA ALA A 9 13.50 32.51 -32.94
C ALA A 9 14.71 31.72 -32.40
N LEU A 10 15.27 30.90 -33.29
CA LEU A 10 16.60 30.29 -33.25
C LEU A 10 17.65 31.38 -33.55
N ALA A 11 18.73 31.44 -32.77
CA ALA A 11 19.94 32.18 -33.16
C ALA A 11 21.20 31.37 -32.78
N LEU A 12 21.75 30.69 -33.79
CA LEU A 12 23.16 30.30 -33.83
C LEU A 12 24.02 31.57 -33.88
N LEU A 13 25.13 31.60 -33.11
CA LEU A 13 26.27 32.43 -33.45
C LEU A 13 27.60 31.76 -33.08
N LEU A 14 28.49 31.84 -34.05
CA LEU A 14 29.73 31.14 -34.28
C LEU A 14 30.93 31.84 -33.62
N THR A 15 31.87 31.03 -33.09
CA THR A 15 33.35 31.14 -33.14
C THR A 15 34.07 32.46 -32.86
N VAL A 16 35.04 32.44 -31.93
CA VAL A 16 36.40 32.97 -32.16
C VAL A 16 37.43 32.07 -31.49
N ALA A 17 38.39 31.58 -32.29
CA ALA A 17 39.57 30.84 -31.89
C ALA A 17 40.72 31.80 -31.54
N LEU A 18 41.48 31.49 -30.48
CA LEU A 18 42.79 32.07 -30.20
C LEU A 18 43.81 30.95 -30.04
N THR A 19 44.64 30.80 -31.07
CA THR A 19 45.77 29.90 -31.18
C THR A 19 46.98 30.48 -30.46
N ALA A 20 47.52 29.76 -29.47
CA ALA A 20 48.88 29.98 -28.96
C ALA A 20 49.75 28.77 -29.33
N CYS A 21 50.78 29.03 -30.15
CA CYS A 21 51.77 28.04 -30.55
C CYS A 21 52.68 27.69 -29.36
N THR A 22 52.76 26.41 -29.01
CA THR A 22 53.85 25.83 -28.21
C THR A 22 54.34 24.59 -28.95
N SER A 23 55.66 24.52 -29.15
CA SER A 23 56.34 23.45 -29.88
C SER A 23 56.16 22.09 -29.18
N PRO A 24 55.86 20.99 -29.90
CA PRO A 24 55.78 19.67 -29.29
C PRO A 24 57.19 19.13 -28.99
N SER A 25 57.41 18.77 -27.73
CA SER A 25 58.54 17.93 -27.32
C SER A 25 58.30 16.50 -27.80
N ALA A 26 59.40 15.78 -28.06
CA ALA A 26 59.38 14.38 -28.52
C ALA A 26 58.56 13.48 -27.56
N PRO A 27 57.78 12.52 -28.08
CA PRO A 27 56.94 11.66 -27.24
C PRO A 27 57.80 10.69 -26.46
N GLU A 28 57.79 10.83 -25.13
CA GLU A 28 58.05 9.71 -24.22
C GLU A 28 57.00 8.64 -24.45
N SER A 29 57.43 7.38 -24.41
CA SER A 29 56.60 6.21 -24.61
C SER A 29 55.63 6.10 -23.42
N THR A 30 54.43 6.64 -23.56
CA THR A 30 53.34 6.44 -22.58
C THR A 30 53.05 4.93 -22.50
N PRO A 31 53.09 4.30 -21.30
CA PRO A 31 52.62 2.93 -21.16
C PRO A 31 51.16 2.87 -21.59
N ALA A 32 50.82 1.87 -22.41
CA ALA A 32 49.46 1.65 -22.88
C ALA A 32 48.50 1.59 -21.67
N PRO A 33 47.34 2.28 -21.72
CA PRO A 33 46.36 2.19 -20.64
C PRO A 33 45.92 0.73 -20.52
N THR A 34 46.10 0.16 -19.33
CA THR A 34 45.50 -1.12 -18.99
C THR A 34 43.99 -0.99 -19.23
N PRO A 35 43.37 -1.86 -20.05
CA PRO A 35 41.94 -1.81 -20.25
C PRO A 35 41.23 -1.92 -18.89
N PRO A 36 40.20 -1.10 -18.63
CA PRO A 36 39.43 -1.22 -17.39
C PRO A 36 38.95 -2.66 -17.27
N ALA A 37 39.15 -3.24 -16.08
CA ALA A 37 38.64 -4.58 -15.80
C ALA A 37 37.15 -4.61 -16.14
N THR A 38 36.77 -5.51 -17.03
CA THR A 38 35.36 -5.79 -17.31
C THR A 38 34.69 -6.07 -15.97
N PRO A 39 33.60 -5.36 -15.60
CA PRO A 39 32.94 -5.61 -14.34
C PRO A 39 32.51 -7.07 -14.36
N THR A 40 32.96 -7.84 -13.37
CA THR A 40 32.42 -9.17 -13.15
C THR A 40 30.92 -9.00 -12.90
N PRO A 41 30.03 -9.67 -13.65
CA PRO A 41 28.62 -9.65 -13.35
C PRO A 41 28.45 -10.03 -11.88
N ALA A 42 27.82 -9.16 -11.09
CA ALA A 42 27.39 -9.55 -9.77
C ALA A 42 26.48 -10.77 -9.94
N PRO A 43 26.64 -11.83 -9.11
CA PRO A 43 25.66 -12.91 -9.12
C PRO A 43 24.28 -12.29 -8.93
N ALA A 44 23.34 -12.63 -9.82
CA ALA A 44 21.95 -12.25 -9.63
C ALA A 44 21.51 -12.85 -8.28
N SER A 45 21.08 -12.01 -7.35
CA SER A 45 20.37 -12.49 -6.16
C SER A 45 19.17 -13.31 -6.64
N GLU A 46 19.02 -14.51 -6.11
CA GLU A 46 17.86 -15.35 -6.40
C GLU A 46 16.67 -14.81 -5.61
N THR A 47 15.64 -14.34 -6.32
CA THR A 47 14.38 -13.89 -5.70
C THR A 47 13.71 -15.06 -4.98
N VAL A 48 13.41 -14.90 -3.70
CA VAL A 48 12.72 -15.89 -2.87
C VAL A 48 11.22 -15.85 -3.16
N LEU A 49 10.64 -16.98 -3.55
CA LEU A 49 9.18 -17.11 -3.70
C LEU A 49 8.56 -17.51 -2.35
N LEU A 50 7.62 -16.70 -1.85
CA LEU A 50 6.88 -16.98 -0.61
C LEU A 50 5.69 -17.89 -0.88
N ASP A 51 5.45 -18.84 0.03
CA ASP A 51 4.28 -19.71 -0.05
C ASP A 51 2.97 -18.90 0.02
N PRO A 52 1.91 -19.31 -0.72
CA PRO A 52 0.61 -18.66 -0.67
C PRO A 52 0.07 -18.57 0.75
N GLY A 53 -0.20 -17.35 1.22
CA GLY A 53 -0.72 -17.07 2.57
C GLY A 53 0.35 -16.83 3.64
N SER A 54 1.64 -16.93 3.32
CA SER A 54 2.72 -16.54 4.24
C SER A 54 2.77 -15.03 4.43
N ARG A 55 3.07 -14.57 5.65
CA ARG A 55 3.33 -13.15 5.90
C ARG A 55 4.58 -12.70 5.14
N PRO A 56 4.49 -11.68 4.28
CA PRO A 56 5.66 -11.16 3.59
C PRO A 56 6.66 -10.49 4.55
N PRO A 57 7.97 -10.53 4.26
CA PRO A 57 8.94 -9.68 4.94
C PRO A 57 8.60 -8.21 4.73
N SER A 58 8.52 -7.44 5.83
CA SER A 58 8.39 -5.99 5.74
C SER A 58 9.71 -5.37 5.29
N VAL A 59 9.63 -4.31 4.47
CA VAL A 59 10.78 -3.45 4.16
C VAL A 59 11.45 -2.98 5.47
N PHE A 60 12.79 -2.96 5.49
CA PHE A 60 13.61 -2.71 6.68
C PHE A 60 13.30 -3.66 7.87
N GLY A 61 12.74 -4.86 7.62
CA GLY A 61 12.31 -5.77 8.68
C GLY A 61 11.18 -5.21 9.57
N GLY A 62 10.52 -4.14 9.12
CA GLY A 62 9.52 -3.41 9.89
C GLY A 62 10.10 -2.45 10.95
N ASP A 63 11.41 -2.18 10.92
CA ASP A 63 12.07 -1.23 11.83
C ASP A 63 11.98 0.20 11.30
N CYS A 64 11.16 1.02 11.95
CA CYS A 64 10.96 2.42 11.58
C CYS A 64 12.16 3.32 11.85
N GLU A 65 12.98 3.03 12.87
CA GLU A 65 14.18 3.83 13.13
C GLU A 65 15.27 3.49 12.10
N ALA A 66 15.31 2.25 11.62
CA ALA A 66 16.18 1.88 10.49
C ALA A 66 15.73 2.54 9.17
N ALA A 67 14.42 2.59 8.93
CA ALA A 67 13.83 3.15 7.71
C ALA A 67 13.93 4.67 7.65
N VAL A 68 13.47 5.36 8.70
CA VAL A 68 13.40 6.82 8.79
C VAL A 68 13.69 7.29 10.23
N PRO A 69 14.98 7.47 10.58
CA PRO A 69 15.37 7.91 11.92
C PRO A 69 14.71 9.23 12.32
N ALA A 70 14.39 9.40 13.61
CA ALA A 70 13.80 10.65 14.13
C ALA A 70 14.60 11.90 13.72
N GLY A 71 15.94 11.81 13.68
CA GLY A 71 16.82 12.89 13.25
C GLY A 71 16.61 13.37 11.81
N VAL A 72 16.23 12.46 10.90
CA VAL A 72 15.95 12.77 9.49
C VAL A 72 14.65 13.57 9.39
N ILE A 73 13.62 13.15 10.13
CA ILE A 73 12.35 13.87 10.20
C ILE A 73 12.55 15.23 10.86
N ALA A 74 13.34 15.30 11.94
CA ALA A 74 13.63 16.55 12.62
C ALA A 74 14.39 17.55 11.74
N GLU A 75 15.36 17.09 10.95
CA GLU A 75 16.06 17.93 9.98
C GLU A 75 15.12 18.39 8.86
N ALA A 76 14.33 17.48 8.30
CA ALA A 76 13.43 17.79 7.20
C ALA A 76 12.34 18.79 7.62
N THR A 77 11.75 18.59 8.79
CA THR A 77 10.66 19.42 9.32
C THR A 77 11.16 20.63 10.12
N GLY A 78 12.41 20.67 10.59
CA GLY A 78 12.89 21.70 11.50
C GLY A 78 12.21 21.68 12.87
N LEU A 79 11.55 20.57 13.23
CA LEU A 79 10.84 20.39 14.50
C LEU A 79 11.47 19.25 15.30
N PRO A 80 11.43 19.29 16.64
CA PRO A 80 12.02 18.24 17.46
C PRO A 80 11.18 16.96 17.41
N VAL A 81 11.68 15.93 16.73
CA VAL A 81 11.11 14.56 16.75
C VAL A 81 11.90 13.73 17.74
N THR A 82 11.20 13.07 18.66
CA THR A 82 11.84 12.28 19.72
C THR A 82 11.74 10.78 19.49
N GLU A 83 10.71 10.34 18.77
CA GLU A 83 10.46 8.94 18.50
C GLU A 83 9.73 8.78 17.17
N VAL A 84 10.04 7.69 16.48
CA VAL A 84 9.30 7.20 15.31
C VAL A 84 8.92 5.77 15.60
N THR A 85 7.62 5.47 15.56
CA THR A 85 7.09 4.14 15.87
C THR A 85 6.43 3.53 14.64
N ARG A 86 6.31 2.21 14.61
CA ARG A 86 5.45 1.55 13.62
C ARG A 86 4.00 1.88 13.91
N ARG A 87 3.22 2.22 12.87
CA ARG A 87 1.76 2.33 12.99
C ARG A 87 1.18 0.98 13.42
N ASP A 88 0.10 1.01 14.17
CA ASP A 88 -0.60 -0.20 14.57
C ASP A 88 -0.98 -1.04 13.33
N PRO A 89 -0.51 -2.31 13.24
CA PRO A 89 -0.80 -3.23 12.13
C PRO A 89 -2.29 -3.40 11.85
N LEU A 90 -3.15 -3.20 12.86
CA LEU A 90 -4.60 -3.19 12.71
C LEU A 90 -5.06 -2.27 11.55
N TRP A 91 -4.38 -1.15 11.33
CA TRP A 91 -4.73 -0.15 10.32
C TRP A 91 -3.88 -0.23 9.05
N THR A 92 -2.91 -1.13 9.00
CA THR A 92 -1.93 -1.23 7.91
C THR A 92 -1.85 -2.63 7.31
N ARG A 93 -2.88 -3.47 7.52
CA ARG A 93 -2.87 -4.87 7.07
C ARG A 93 -2.57 -5.03 5.59
N ALA A 94 -3.21 -4.27 4.72
CA ALA A 94 -2.95 -4.33 3.28
C ALA A 94 -1.50 -3.91 2.95
N ILE A 95 -0.97 -2.91 3.66
CA ILE A 95 0.42 -2.47 3.52
C ILE A 95 1.39 -3.58 3.95
N ASP A 96 1.12 -4.23 5.08
CA ASP A 96 1.90 -5.38 5.55
C ASP A 96 1.83 -6.55 4.55
N ASN A 97 0.69 -6.76 3.90
CA ASN A 97 0.47 -7.83 2.90
C ASN A 97 1.25 -7.64 1.60
N VAL A 98 1.73 -6.43 1.33
CA VAL A 98 2.65 -6.14 0.21
C VAL A 98 4.08 -5.93 0.72
N GLY A 99 4.37 -6.34 1.95
CA GLY A 99 5.69 -6.20 2.58
C GLY A 99 6.11 -4.75 2.81
N GLY A 100 5.14 -3.84 2.90
CA GLY A 100 5.38 -2.44 3.21
C GLY A 100 5.65 -2.18 4.69
N LEU A 101 5.79 -0.89 5.01
CA LEU A 101 5.99 -0.37 6.36
C LEU A 101 5.31 0.99 6.48
N VAL A 102 4.65 1.24 7.61
CA VAL A 102 4.17 2.57 7.99
C VAL A 102 4.81 2.97 9.32
N CYS A 103 5.43 4.14 9.30
CA CYS A 103 6.08 4.76 10.45
C CYS A 103 5.35 6.05 10.80
N GLU A 104 5.18 6.31 12.08
CA GLU A 104 4.45 7.45 12.61
C GLU A 104 5.29 8.20 13.63
N TRP A 105 5.02 9.49 13.76
CA TRP A 105 5.63 10.33 14.77
C TRP A 105 4.65 11.40 15.23
N HIS A 106 4.88 11.90 16.45
CA HIS A 106 4.10 12.98 17.05
C HIS A 106 5.02 14.13 17.45
N ILE A 107 4.64 15.37 17.12
CA ILE A 107 5.42 16.58 17.40
C ILE A 107 4.50 17.70 17.87
N GLY A 108 4.59 18.11 19.14
CA GLY A 108 3.99 19.37 19.61
C GLY A 108 2.48 19.51 19.36
N GLY A 109 1.74 18.40 19.27
CA GLY A 109 0.31 18.36 18.94
C GLY A 109 -0.02 18.02 17.48
N ALA A 110 0.97 17.98 16.59
CA ALA A 110 0.84 17.46 15.23
C ALA A 110 1.25 15.98 15.16
N GLU A 111 0.76 15.28 14.17
CA GLU A 111 1.14 13.91 13.83
C GLU A 111 1.56 13.83 12.36
N GLY A 112 2.41 12.86 12.06
CA GLY A 112 2.78 12.56 10.69
C GLY A 112 3.10 11.09 10.53
N SER A 113 3.09 10.65 9.27
CA SER A 113 3.45 9.30 8.91
C SER A 113 4.24 9.25 7.61
N VAL A 114 5.00 8.17 7.45
CA VAL A 114 5.63 7.77 6.19
C VAL A 114 5.25 6.32 5.94
N SER A 115 4.83 6.04 4.72
CA SER A 115 4.52 4.71 4.23
C SER A 115 5.50 4.37 3.12
N ILE A 116 6.02 3.14 3.14
CA ILE A 116 7.06 2.66 2.25
C ILE A 116 6.58 1.34 1.66
N LEU A 117 6.40 1.27 0.35
CA LEU A 117 5.96 0.07 -0.36
C LEU A 117 7.01 -0.37 -1.40
N PRO A 118 7.40 -1.65 -1.43
CA PRO A 118 8.22 -2.21 -2.52
C PRO A 118 7.42 -2.27 -3.83
N VAL A 119 7.90 -1.62 -4.89
CA VAL A 119 7.17 -1.53 -6.18
C VAL A 119 6.91 -2.91 -6.79
N GLU A 120 7.87 -3.83 -6.69
CA GLU A 120 7.73 -5.20 -7.18
C GLU A 120 6.57 -5.96 -6.52
N SER A 121 6.27 -5.63 -5.26
CA SER A 121 5.16 -6.23 -4.50
C SER A 121 3.79 -5.62 -4.83
N LEU A 122 3.73 -4.56 -5.64
CA LEU A 122 2.48 -3.89 -6.00
C LEU A 122 1.79 -4.50 -7.23
N ASP A 123 2.48 -5.33 -8.03
CA ASP A 123 1.89 -5.94 -9.25
C ASP A 123 1.35 -4.93 -10.27
N GLY A 124 1.95 -3.74 -10.33
CA GLY A 124 1.44 -2.64 -11.16
C GLY A 124 0.17 -1.98 -10.60
N ALA A 125 -0.20 -2.22 -9.34
CA ALA A 125 -1.20 -1.42 -8.66
C ALA A 125 -0.75 0.04 -8.56
N GLU A 126 -1.66 0.94 -8.94
CA GLU A 126 -1.43 2.39 -8.94
C GLU A 126 -2.56 3.07 -8.16
N LEU A 127 -2.26 4.25 -7.61
CA LEU A 127 -3.28 5.08 -7.00
C LEU A 127 -4.19 5.65 -8.09
N ALA A 128 -5.51 5.54 -7.91
CA ALA A 128 -6.46 6.11 -8.85
C ALA A 128 -6.26 7.63 -9.02
N ALA A 129 -6.38 8.14 -10.26
CA ALA A 129 -6.08 9.54 -10.57
C ALA A 129 -6.85 10.56 -9.72
N ALA A 130 -8.13 10.28 -9.40
CA ALA A 130 -8.92 11.14 -8.53
C ALA A 130 -8.34 11.20 -7.11
N SER A 131 -7.99 10.05 -6.53
CA SER A 131 -7.33 10.00 -5.21
C SER A 131 -5.96 10.65 -5.24
N TYR A 132 -5.20 10.49 -6.33
CA TYR A 132 -3.91 11.16 -6.48
C TYR A 132 -4.06 12.69 -6.42
N GLU A 133 -5.06 13.25 -7.09
CA GLU A 133 -5.39 14.68 -7.04
C GLU A 133 -5.73 15.12 -5.61
N ASP A 134 -6.63 14.38 -4.95
CA ASP A 134 -7.08 14.69 -3.59
C ASP A 134 -5.93 14.69 -2.55
N TYR A 135 -4.99 13.73 -2.64
CA TYR A 135 -3.90 13.60 -1.66
C TYR A 135 -2.70 14.51 -1.96
N PHE A 136 -2.29 14.60 -3.22
CA PHE A 136 -0.96 15.13 -3.56
C PHE A 136 -1.00 16.49 -4.26
N VAL A 137 -2.12 16.88 -4.86
CA VAL A 137 -2.24 18.19 -5.53
C VAL A 137 -2.73 19.23 -4.54
N GLU A 138 -3.81 18.93 -3.83
CA GLU A 138 -4.38 19.85 -2.84
C GLU A 138 -3.77 19.67 -1.45
N CYS A 139 -3.79 20.73 -0.66
CA CYS A 139 -3.52 20.66 0.77
C CYS A 139 -4.85 20.97 1.47
N GLY A 140 -5.44 19.95 2.10
CA GLY A 140 -6.65 20.09 2.87
C GLY A 140 -6.35 20.36 4.34
N TRP A 141 -7.07 19.66 5.22
CA TRP A 141 -6.71 19.54 6.64
C TRP A 141 -5.31 18.90 6.83
N THR A 142 -4.83 18.18 5.81
CA THR A 142 -3.53 17.52 5.78
C THR A 142 -2.83 17.77 4.43
N CYS A 143 -1.49 17.71 4.43
CA CYS A 143 -0.70 17.75 3.20
C CYS A 143 0.07 16.44 3.06
N ALA A 144 -0.36 15.57 2.14
CA ALA A 144 0.39 14.36 1.79
C ALA A 144 1.39 14.63 0.66
N TRP A 145 2.44 13.83 0.54
CA TRP A 145 3.45 13.89 -0.51
C TRP A 145 3.82 12.49 -0.96
N VAL A 146 4.38 12.37 -2.16
CA VAL A 146 4.79 11.08 -2.75
C VAL A 146 6.17 11.21 -3.41
N VAL A 147 6.97 10.15 -3.28
CA VAL A 147 8.24 9.95 -3.98
C VAL A 147 8.21 8.55 -4.57
N GLU A 148 8.36 8.46 -5.89
CA GLU A 148 8.34 7.20 -6.62
C GLU A 148 9.72 6.94 -7.23
N SER A 149 10.13 5.67 -7.20
CA SER A 149 11.37 5.16 -7.80
C SER A 149 11.10 3.78 -8.39
N ASP A 150 12.08 3.18 -9.07
CA ASP A 150 11.93 1.84 -9.64
C ASP A 150 11.78 0.75 -8.55
N GLU A 151 12.25 1.01 -7.33
CA GLU A 151 12.27 0.04 -6.23
C GLU A 151 11.19 0.32 -5.18
N LEU A 152 10.93 1.59 -4.88
CA LEU A 152 10.04 2.02 -3.81
C LEU A 152 8.99 3.03 -4.27
N TRP A 153 7.79 2.85 -3.72
CA TRP A 153 6.74 3.85 -3.67
C TRP A 153 6.63 4.37 -2.23
N ILE A 154 6.91 5.66 -2.02
CA ILE A 154 6.98 6.28 -0.70
C ILE A 154 5.95 7.39 -0.64
N SER A 155 5.07 7.35 0.35
CA SER A 155 4.17 8.48 0.62
C SER A 155 4.28 8.91 2.06
N GLY A 156 4.20 10.21 2.33
CA GLY A 156 4.07 10.71 3.69
C GLY A 156 2.89 11.63 3.85
N TYR A 157 2.52 11.81 5.10
CA TYR A 157 1.39 12.59 5.56
C TYR A 157 1.81 13.40 6.79
N GLN A 158 1.29 14.62 6.91
CA GLN A 158 1.42 15.47 8.10
C GLN A 158 0.08 16.20 8.32
N SER A 159 -0.44 16.14 9.55
CA SER A 159 -1.53 16.99 10.01
C SER A 159 -0.99 18.25 10.69
N ASP A 160 -1.82 19.28 10.78
CA ASP A 160 -1.63 20.41 11.70
C ASP A 160 -0.23 21.05 11.65
N LEU A 161 0.29 21.26 10.45
CA LEU A 161 1.37 22.21 10.17
C LEU A 161 0.75 23.45 9.50
N PRO A 162 0.02 24.30 10.24
CA PRO A 162 -0.97 25.23 9.69
C PRO A 162 -0.35 26.42 8.94
N GLU A 163 0.98 26.47 8.86
CA GLU A 163 1.76 27.50 8.20
C GLU A 163 2.56 26.96 7.00
N ARG A 164 2.42 25.67 6.67
CA ARG A 164 3.23 24.98 5.66
C ARG A 164 2.35 24.50 4.50
N GLY A 165 2.40 25.21 3.38
CA GLY A 165 1.66 24.85 2.17
C GLY A 165 2.34 23.73 1.37
N ARG A 166 1.73 23.38 0.23
CA ARG A 166 2.17 22.35 -0.73
C ARG A 166 3.68 22.29 -0.98
N ALA A 167 4.31 23.43 -1.30
CA ALA A 167 5.74 23.48 -1.59
C ALA A 167 6.63 23.00 -0.43
N GLU A 168 6.19 23.19 0.81
CA GLU A 168 6.92 22.76 1.99
C GLU A 168 6.72 21.26 2.25
N ALA A 169 5.51 20.74 2.03
CA ALA A 169 5.25 19.30 2.07
C ALA A 169 6.10 18.55 1.03
N ASP A 170 6.20 19.08 -0.19
CA ASP A 170 7.01 18.51 -1.27
C ASP A 170 8.52 18.57 -0.92
N ARG A 171 8.99 19.66 -0.29
CA ARG A 171 10.38 19.76 0.19
C ARG A 171 10.69 18.73 1.26
N ILE A 172 9.79 18.56 2.23
CA ILE A 172 9.94 17.56 3.31
C ILE A 172 9.94 16.16 2.70
N GLY A 173 8.99 15.87 1.81
CA GLY A 173 8.88 14.60 1.12
C GLY A 173 10.11 14.26 0.29
N ALA A 174 10.62 15.21 -0.50
CA ALA A 174 11.84 15.01 -1.27
C ALA A 174 13.05 14.70 -0.38
N ARG A 175 13.15 15.36 0.79
CA ARG A 175 14.26 15.11 1.73
C ARG A 175 14.16 13.73 2.38
N ILE A 176 12.99 13.40 2.93
CA ILE A 176 12.75 12.12 3.61
C ILE A 176 12.85 10.96 2.61
N GLY A 177 12.19 11.08 1.45
CA GLY A 177 12.19 10.07 0.40
C GLY A 177 13.60 9.79 -0.15
N ALA A 178 14.43 10.83 -0.33
CA ALA A 178 15.82 10.64 -0.76
C ALA A 178 16.66 9.88 0.29
N ASP A 179 16.44 10.14 1.59
CA ASP A 179 17.14 9.44 2.66
C ASP A 179 16.71 7.97 2.75
N ILE A 180 15.41 7.68 2.66
CA ILE A 180 14.87 6.31 2.61
C ILE A 180 15.42 5.56 1.38
N ALA A 181 15.36 6.17 0.19
CA ALA A 181 15.86 5.55 -1.03
C ALA A 181 17.37 5.23 -0.94
N ALA A 182 18.17 6.11 -0.33
CA ALA A 182 19.59 5.85 -0.13
C ALA A 182 19.87 4.65 0.80
N ARG A 183 18.94 4.33 1.71
CA ARG A 183 19.04 3.19 2.64
C ARG A 183 18.56 1.88 2.06
N VAL A 184 17.79 1.90 0.95
CA VAL A 184 17.07 0.71 0.49
C VAL A 184 17.97 -0.40 -0.06
N SER A 185 19.24 -0.11 -0.38
CA SER A 185 20.23 -1.11 -0.79
C SER A 185 20.54 -2.20 0.28
N ALA A 186 20.09 -2.02 1.53
CA ALA A 186 20.26 -2.98 2.63
C ALA A 186 18.97 -3.71 3.03
N ALA A 187 17.83 -3.40 2.40
CA ALA A 187 16.51 -3.82 2.89
C ALA A 187 16.13 -5.28 2.56
N GLY A 188 16.88 -5.97 1.68
CA GLY A 188 16.66 -7.38 1.38
C GLY A 188 15.29 -7.67 0.76
N LEU A 189 14.94 -6.92 -0.29
CA LEU A 189 13.66 -7.02 -1.01
C LEU A 189 13.65 -8.11 -2.10
N ASP A 190 14.61 -9.04 -2.08
CA ASP A 190 14.73 -10.12 -3.06
C ASP A 190 13.69 -11.22 -2.79
N TRP A 191 12.40 -10.89 -2.71
CA TRP A 191 11.30 -11.83 -2.54
C TRP A 191 10.06 -11.43 -3.34
N GLN A 192 9.23 -12.42 -3.68
CA GLN A 192 7.94 -12.24 -4.32
C GLN A 192 6.90 -13.16 -3.67
N SER A 193 5.66 -12.71 -3.58
CA SER A 193 4.54 -13.56 -3.16
C SER A 193 4.10 -14.46 -4.30
N ASP A 194 3.93 -15.76 -4.05
CA ASP A 194 3.15 -16.61 -4.96
C ASP A 194 1.67 -16.21 -4.90
N ARG A 195 1.22 -15.52 -5.95
CA ARG A 195 -0.17 -15.05 -6.09
C ARG A 195 -1.07 -16.04 -6.84
N ALA A 196 -0.62 -17.26 -7.15
CA ALA A 196 -1.39 -18.22 -7.94
C ALA A 196 -2.74 -18.59 -7.30
N GLN A 197 -2.83 -18.54 -5.97
CA GLN A 197 -4.04 -18.87 -5.20
C GLN A 197 -4.77 -17.63 -4.65
N TRP A 198 -4.37 -16.42 -5.05
CA TRP A 198 -5.06 -15.21 -4.64
C TRP A 198 -6.40 -15.10 -5.35
N TRP A 199 -7.46 -14.78 -4.61
CA TRP A 199 -8.77 -14.53 -5.21
C TRP A 199 -8.70 -13.40 -6.23
N SER A 200 -9.59 -13.43 -7.23
CA SER A 200 -9.81 -12.25 -8.08
C SER A 200 -10.57 -11.18 -7.29
N THR A 201 -10.39 -9.91 -7.67
CA THR A 201 -11.27 -8.83 -7.18
C THR A 201 -12.72 -9.19 -7.45
N ARG A 202 -13.60 -8.99 -6.45
CA ARG A 202 -15.02 -9.33 -6.55
C ARG A 202 -15.85 -8.08 -6.81
N GLU A 203 -16.92 -8.22 -7.59
CA GLU A 203 -17.92 -7.17 -7.69
C GLU A 203 -18.96 -7.35 -6.57
N CYS A 204 -19.24 -6.30 -5.82
CA CYS A 204 -20.20 -6.37 -4.71
C CYS A 204 -21.61 -6.78 -5.16
N SER A 205 -22.02 -6.39 -6.37
CA SER A 205 -23.27 -6.83 -7.01
C SER A 205 -23.33 -8.36 -7.22
N SER A 206 -22.19 -8.96 -7.59
CA SER A 206 -22.07 -10.40 -7.78
C SER A 206 -22.10 -11.14 -6.43
N VAL A 207 -21.45 -10.61 -5.40
CA VAL A 207 -21.53 -11.12 -4.03
C VAL A 207 -22.98 -11.09 -3.52
N ALA A 208 -23.66 -9.94 -3.66
CA ALA A 208 -25.06 -9.81 -3.27
C ALA A 208 -25.97 -10.77 -4.02
N SER A 209 -25.73 -10.99 -5.32
CA SER A 209 -26.51 -11.91 -6.13
C SER A 209 -26.34 -13.37 -5.67
N ALA A 210 -25.12 -13.79 -5.35
CA ALA A 210 -24.83 -15.15 -4.87
C ALA A 210 -25.45 -15.41 -3.48
N VAL A 211 -25.29 -14.47 -2.56
CA VAL A 211 -25.88 -14.55 -1.21
C VAL A 211 -27.41 -14.52 -1.30
N GLY A 212 -27.97 -13.59 -2.09
CA GLY A 212 -29.41 -13.46 -2.29
C GLY A 212 -30.05 -14.69 -2.93
N ALA A 213 -29.37 -15.34 -3.89
CA ALA A 213 -29.85 -16.59 -4.48
C ALA A 213 -29.99 -17.71 -3.44
N THR A 214 -29.05 -17.79 -2.50
CA THR A 214 -29.07 -18.78 -1.41
C THR A 214 -30.18 -18.49 -0.39
N LEU A 215 -30.35 -17.21 -0.04
CA LEU A 215 -31.39 -16.75 0.90
C LEU A 215 -32.80 -16.69 0.29
N GLY A 216 -32.93 -16.83 -1.02
CA GLY A 216 -34.19 -16.60 -1.73
C GLY A 216 -34.66 -15.13 -1.69
N ALA A 217 -33.73 -14.18 -1.68
CA ALA A 217 -33.99 -12.75 -1.56
C ALA A 217 -33.25 -11.92 -2.62
N THR A 218 -33.81 -10.75 -2.94
CA THR A 218 -33.12 -9.75 -3.78
C THR A 218 -32.27 -8.86 -2.87
N LEU A 219 -30.95 -9.04 -2.96
CA LEU A 219 -29.98 -8.17 -2.30
C LEU A 219 -29.34 -7.22 -3.32
N THR A 220 -28.93 -6.06 -2.84
CA THR A 220 -28.02 -5.15 -3.55
C THR A 220 -26.66 -5.18 -2.86
N GLY A 221 -25.60 -5.05 -3.63
CA GLY A 221 -24.24 -4.96 -3.11
C GLY A 221 -23.55 -3.75 -3.72
N GLU A 222 -23.04 -2.88 -2.85
CA GLU A 222 -22.36 -1.65 -3.25
C GLU A 222 -20.94 -1.64 -2.68
N PRO A 223 -19.95 -1.16 -3.44
CA PRO A 223 -18.63 -0.91 -2.87
C PRO A 223 -18.75 0.16 -1.79
N ILE A 224 -18.13 -0.08 -0.64
CA ILE A 224 -17.99 0.93 0.40
C ILE A 224 -16.54 1.40 0.44
N GLY A 225 -16.37 2.69 0.71
CA GLY A 225 -15.07 3.31 0.90
C GLY A 225 -14.77 3.53 2.38
N TYR A 226 -13.62 4.12 2.63
CA TYR A 226 -13.26 4.56 3.97
C TYR A 226 -14.12 5.77 4.38
N HIS A 227 -14.57 5.79 5.65
CA HIS A 227 -15.24 6.96 6.22
C HIS A 227 -14.28 8.15 6.30
N ASP A 228 -13.08 7.91 6.85
CA ASP A 228 -11.99 8.87 6.90
C ASP A 228 -10.97 8.52 5.82
N PRO A 229 -10.41 9.50 5.08
CA PRO A 229 -9.41 9.22 4.06
C PRO A 229 -8.24 8.41 4.63
N PRO A 230 -7.96 7.20 4.10
CA PRO A 230 -6.87 6.37 4.60
C PRO A 230 -5.51 6.97 4.18
N LEU A 231 -4.42 6.32 4.59
CA LEU A 231 -3.13 6.67 4.00
C LEU A 231 -3.15 6.34 2.50
N PRO A 232 -2.53 7.16 1.63
CA PRO A 232 -2.43 6.87 0.20
C PRO A 232 -1.86 5.47 -0.10
N ALA A 233 -0.87 5.04 0.70
CA ALA A 233 -0.29 3.70 0.62
C ALA A 233 -1.30 2.58 0.86
N THR A 234 -2.29 2.79 1.72
CA THR A 234 -3.34 1.80 1.99
C THR A 234 -4.15 1.54 0.72
N LEU A 235 -4.51 2.59 -0.05
CA LEU A 235 -5.29 2.43 -1.28
C LEU A 235 -4.52 1.66 -2.37
N VAL A 236 -3.22 1.93 -2.49
CA VAL A 236 -2.34 1.21 -3.43
C VAL A 236 -2.21 -0.25 -3.00
N ALA A 237 -1.97 -0.49 -1.71
CA ALA A 237 -1.81 -1.83 -1.17
C ALA A 237 -3.12 -2.66 -1.17
N ASP A 238 -4.27 -2.01 -0.98
CA ASP A 238 -5.60 -2.61 -1.13
C ASP A 238 -5.79 -3.13 -2.55
N THR A 239 -5.44 -2.30 -3.54
CA THR A 239 -5.52 -2.65 -4.97
C THR A 239 -4.61 -3.83 -5.28
N ALA A 240 -3.36 -3.79 -4.82
CA ALA A 240 -2.41 -4.90 -4.97
C ALA A 240 -2.90 -6.19 -4.30
N SER A 241 -3.53 -6.08 -3.13
CA SER A 241 -4.11 -7.20 -2.37
C SER A 241 -5.49 -7.65 -2.87
N ARG A 242 -5.97 -7.07 -3.98
CA ARG A 242 -7.30 -7.32 -4.57
C ARG A 242 -8.44 -7.18 -3.56
N ARG A 243 -8.27 -6.26 -2.60
CA ARG A 243 -9.23 -6.02 -1.53
C ARG A 243 -10.55 -5.54 -2.10
N THR A 244 -11.64 -6.13 -1.66
CA THR A 244 -12.99 -5.72 -2.01
C THR A 244 -13.79 -5.51 -0.73
N TRP A 245 -14.42 -4.34 -0.59
CA TRP A 245 -15.26 -4.02 0.55
C TRP A 245 -16.70 -3.76 0.09
N CYS A 246 -17.62 -4.60 0.53
CA CYS A 246 -19.00 -4.62 0.08
C CYS A 246 -19.97 -4.35 1.22
N LEU A 247 -20.91 -3.45 1.00
CA LEU A 247 -22.11 -3.31 1.80
C LEU A 247 -23.25 -4.05 1.11
N LEU A 248 -23.83 -5.04 1.78
CA LEU A 248 -25.00 -5.78 1.33
C LEU A 248 -26.26 -5.20 1.95
N ALA A 249 -27.28 -4.95 1.13
CA ALA A 249 -28.54 -4.35 1.57
C ALA A 249 -29.77 -5.05 0.98
N GLN A 250 -30.90 -4.92 1.68
CA GLN A 250 -32.21 -5.38 1.23
C GLN A 250 -33.26 -4.31 1.50
N GLY A 251 -34.02 -3.91 0.48
CA GLY A 251 -35.09 -2.91 0.66
C GLY A 251 -34.61 -1.56 1.21
N GLY A 252 -33.33 -1.23 1.03
CA GLY A 252 -32.69 -0.03 1.56
C GLY A 252 -32.11 -0.15 2.97
N ALA A 253 -32.27 -1.29 3.66
CA ALA A 253 -31.63 -1.57 4.94
C ALA A 253 -30.32 -2.35 4.74
N THR A 254 -29.26 -1.94 5.42
CA THR A 254 -27.99 -2.68 5.44
C THR A 254 -28.16 -3.99 6.20
N ILE A 255 -27.68 -5.08 5.60
CA ILE A 255 -27.77 -6.43 6.16
C ILE A 255 -26.41 -6.91 6.63
N ALA A 256 -25.37 -6.64 5.85
CA ALA A 256 -24.02 -7.07 6.17
C ALA A 256 -22.97 -6.19 5.52
N LEU A 257 -21.79 -6.18 6.11
CA LEU A 257 -20.57 -5.64 5.55
C LEU A 257 -19.59 -6.80 5.36
N VAL A 258 -19.00 -6.89 4.17
CA VAL A 258 -18.13 -8.00 3.78
C VAL A 258 -16.84 -7.46 3.22
N VAL A 259 -15.70 -7.93 3.73
CA VAL A 259 -14.37 -7.58 3.23
C VAL A 259 -13.70 -8.84 2.72
N PHE A 260 -13.28 -8.84 1.46
CA PHE A 260 -12.47 -9.90 0.84
C PHE A 260 -11.05 -9.38 0.67
N GLU A 261 -10.05 -10.14 1.10
CA GLU A 261 -8.64 -9.79 0.96
C GLU A 261 -7.81 -11.01 0.57
N SER A 262 -6.93 -10.85 -0.43
CA SER A 262 -6.09 -11.95 -0.91
C SER A 262 -4.72 -11.96 -0.24
N GLY A 263 -4.18 -13.15 0.04
CA GLY A 263 -2.84 -13.33 0.60
C GLY A 263 -2.67 -13.03 2.10
N VAL A 264 -3.73 -12.57 2.78
CA VAL A 264 -3.71 -12.12 4.18
C VAL A 264 -4.10 -13.19 5.20
N ALA A 265 -4.19 -14.47 4.82
CA ALA A 265 -4.56 -15.53 5.76
C ALA A 265 -3.66 -15.63 7.00
N TRP A 266 -2.41 -15.17 6.89
CA TRP A 266 -1.46 -15.11 8.01
C TRP A 266 -1.94 -14.22 9.18
N ASP A 267 -2.92 -13.34 8.96
CA ASP A 267 -3.46 -12.43 9.97
C ASP A 267 -4.84 -12.85 10.50
N VAL A 268 -5.26 -14.11 10.27
CA VAL A 268 -6.57 -14.64 10.69
C VAL A 268 -6.41 -15.68 11.83
N PRO A 269 -7.12 -15.57 12.96
CA PRO A 269 -8.03 -14.48 13.30
C PRO A 269 -7.27 -13.22 13.73
N TRP A 270 -7.81 -12.08 13.36
CA TRP A 270 -7.24 -10.78 13.70
C TRP A 270 -7.48 -10.45 15.18
N GLY A 271 -6.51 -9.85 15.86
CA GLY A 271 -6.67 -9.40 17.25
C GLY A 271 -6.65 -10.49 18.34
N GLY A 272 -6.59 -11.77 17.98
CA GLY A 272 -6.26 -12.90 18.87
C GLY A 272 -7.37 -13.40 19.79
N ASP A 273 -8.36 -12.57 20.15
CA ASP A 273 -9.54 -12.98 20.91
C ASP A 273 -10.66 -13.40 19.95
N ALA A 274 -10.60 -14.64 19.45
CA ALA A 274 -11.63 -15.19 18.58
C ALA A 274 -11.95 -16.66 18.91
N GLU A 275 -13.23 -17.02 18.83
CA GLU A 275 -13.70 -18.39 18.99
C GLU A 275 -13.75 -19.09 17.63
N ARG A 276 -13.05 -20.21 17.48
CA ARG A 276 -13.11 -21.01 16.26
C ARG A 276 -14.52 -21.61 16.09
N LEU A 277 -15.10 -21.44 14.93
CA LEU A 277 -16.39 -22.02 14.55
C LEU A 277 -16.21 -23.20 13.59
N ASP A 278 -17.04 -24.22 13.76
CA ASP A 278 -17.19 -25.30 12.78
C ASP A 278 -18.49 -25.09 12.00
N LEU A 279 -18.36 -24.59 10.77
CA LEU A 279 -19.47 -24.38 9.84
C LEU A 279 -19.65 -25.57 8.88
N GLY A 280 -18.84 -26.63 9.01
CA GLY A 280 -18.95 -27.82 8.15
C GLY A 280 -18.53 -27.62 6.69
N VAL A 281 -17.89 -26.50 6.34
CA VAL A 281 -17.42 -26.20 4.98
C VAL A 281 -15.97 -26.64 4.80
N PRO A 282 -15.68 -27.66 3.95
CA PRO A 282 -14.31 -28.13 3.74
C PRO A 282 -13.39 -27.04 3.18
N GLY A 283 -12.16 -26.98 3.69
CA GLY A 283 -11.15 -26.03 3.23
C GLY A 283 -11.27 -24.62 3.81
N VAL A 284 -12.33 -24.32 4.55
CA VAL A 284 -12.54 -23.01 5.19
C VAL A 284 -12.41 -23.14 6.70
N THR A 285 -11.59 -22.27 7.31
CA THR A 285 -11.58 -22.06 8.76
C THR A 285 -12.34 -20.79 9.08
N ALA A 286 -13.24 -20.84 10.05
CA ALA A 286 -14.05 -19.70 10.49
C ALA A 286 -13.84 -19.38 11.98
N TYR A 287 -13.99 -18.12 12.32
CA TYR A 287 -13.87 -17.58 13.68
C TYR A 287 -15.01 -16.59 13.95
N SER A 288 -15.50 -16.55 15.19
CA SER A 288 -16.31 -15.46 15.72
C SER A 288 -15.43 -14.54 16.53
N VAL A 289 -15.47 -13.24 16.23
CA VAL A 289 -14.59 -12.21 16.85
C VAL A 289 -15.35 -11.36 17.89
N GLY A 290 -16.64 -11.62 18.06
CA GLY A 290 -17.51 -10.86 18.97
C GLY A 290 -18.33 -9.80 18.24
N ALA A 291 -18.84 -8.80 18.96
CA ALA A 291 -19.56 -7.67 18.38
C ALA A 291 -18.77 -6.38 18.61
N GLY A 292 -18.47 -5.63 17.55
CA GLY A 292 -17.71 -4.39 17.69
C GLY A 292 -17.43 -3.62 16.41
N GLY A 293 -17.80 -4.15 15.25
CA GLY A 293 -17.60 -3.51 13.96
C GLY A 293 -18.46 -2.26 13.68
N TYR A 294 -18.45 -1.85 12.42
CA TYR A 294 -19.06 -0.63 11.90
C TYR A 294 -20.60 -0.63 11.99
N LEU A 295 -21.23 -1.79 11.80
CA LEU A 295 -22.67 -2.02 11.94
C LEU A 295 -23.08 -2.31 13.39
N GLY A 296 -22.12 -2.64 14.27
CA GLY A 296 -22.34 -2.91 15.69
C GLY A 296 -23.00 -4.26 15.97
N GLY A 297 -22.94 -5.19 15.03
CA GLY A 297 -23.42 -6.55 15.19
C GLY A 297 -22.29 -7.58 15.28
N PRO A 298 -22.60 -8.88 15.15
CA PRO A 298 -21.60 -9.94 15.24
C PRO A 298 -20.63 -9.94 14.05
N ASP A 299 -19.36 -10.14 14.37
CA ASP A 299 -18.24 -10.17 13.43
C ASP A 299 -17.67 -11.60 13.32
N TYR A 300 -17.39 -11.99 12.08
CA TYR A 300 -16.84 -13.29 11.72
C TYR A 300 -15.65 -13.12 10.77
N GLU A 301 -14.69 -14.04 10.89
CA GLU A 301 -13.55 -14.10 9.98
C GLU A 301 -13.38 -15.50 9.42
N PHE A 302 -12.98 -15.57 8.15
CA PHE A 302 -12.84 -16.81 7.41
C PHE A 302 -11.52 -16.79 6.67
N THR A 303 -10.94 -17.97 6.48
CA THR A 303 -9.76 -18.16 5.65
C THR A 303 -9.75 -19.52 4.98
N ASP A 304 -9.27 -19.57 3.73
CA ASP A 304 -8.94 -20.81 3.00
C ASP A 304 -7.48 -21.24 3.19
N GLY A 305 -6.72 -20.54 4.05
CA GLY A 305 -5.29 -20.71 4.26
C GLY A 305 -4.40 -19.78 3.43
N VAL A 306 -4.96 -19.07 2.44
CA VAL A 306 -4.25 -18.09 1.60
C VAL A 306 -4.89 -16.71 1.71
N ASN A 307 -6.20 -16.67 1.57
CA ASN A 307 -7.03 -15.48 1.52
C ASN A 307 -7.86 -15.36 2.81
N SER A 308 -8.49 -14.21 3.00
CA SER A 308 -9.41 -14.02 4.12
C SER A 308 -10.67 -13.26 3.73
N LEU A 309 -11.73 -13.56 4.46
CA LEU A 309 -13.00 -12.85 4.40
C LEU A 309 -13.34 -12.38 5.82
N SER A 310 -13.79 -11.13 5.97
CA SER A 310 -14.46 -10.65 7.17
C SER A 310 -15.93 -10.38 6.85
N LEU A 311 -16.82 -10.79 7.76
CA LEU A 311 -18.25 -10.57 7.69
C LEU A 311 -18.70 -9.91 8.99
N GLU A 312 -19.31 -8.75 8.86
CA GLU A 312 -20.08 -8.12 9.93
C GLU A 312 -21.57 -8.17 9.56
N VAL A 313 -22.41 -8.64 10.49
CA VAL A 313 -23.86 -8.74 10.26
C VAL A 313 -24.59 -7.63 11.02
N ALA A 314 -25.48 -6.90 10.34
CA ALA A 314 -26.29 -5.87 10.98
C ALA A 314 -27.20 -6.47 12.08
N PRO A 315 -27.34 -5.84 13.25
CA PRO A 315 -28.17 -6.37 14.35
C PRO A 315 -29.65 -6.58 13.99
N ASP A 316 -30.15 -5.84 13.01
CA ASP A 316 -31.53 -5.86 12.52
C ASP A 316 -31.69 -6.61 11.18
N ALA A 317 -30.67 -7.36 10.75
CA ALA A 317 -30.75 -8.24 9.60
C ALA A 317 -31.91 -9.26 9.77
N PRO A 318 -32.66 -9.58 8.69
CA PRO A 318 -33.80 -10.48 8.77
C PRO A 318 -33.39 -11.97 8.87
N TRP A 319 -32.10 -12.27 8.75
CA TRP A 319 -31.51 -13.60 8.90
C TRP A 319 -30.62 -13.68 10.12
N SER A 320 -30.38 -14.90 10.61
CA SER A 320 -29.45 -15.07 11.72
C SER A 320 -27.99 -14.81 11.27
N PRO A 321 -27.15 -14.24 12.14
CA PRO A 321 -25.73 -14.07 11.85
C PRO A 321 -25.03 -15.37 11.44
N ASP A 322 -25.34 -16.50 12.09
CA ASP A 322 -24.75 -17.81 11.78
C ASP A 322 -25.18 -18.36 10.41
N GLU A 323 -26.41 -18.05 9.97
CA GLU A 323 -26.89 -18.39 8.62
C GLU A 323 -26.11 -17.63 7.55
N LEU A 324 -25.91 -16.32 7.75
CA LEU A 324 -25.09 -15.51 6.83
C LEU A 324 -23.61 -15.94 6.84
N ALA A 325 -23.06 -16.26 8.02
CA ALA A 325 -21.71 -16.78 8.14
C ALA A 325 -21.51 -18.10 7.38
N SER A 326 -22.49 -19.01 7.46
CA SER A 326 -22.45 -20.28 6.73
C SER A 326 -22.45 -20.06 5.21
N ILE A 327 -23.29 -19.15 4.71
CA ILE A 327 -23.34 -18.79 3.28
C ILE A 327 -22.02 -18.17 2.80
N MET A 328 -21.40 -17.31 3.62
CA MET A 328 -20.10 -16.71 3.28
C MET A 328 -18.97 -17.74 3.28
N ALA A 329 -19.00 -18.71 4.19
CA ALA A 329 -18.05 -19.83 4.18
C ALA A 329 -18.18 -20.66 2.88
N GLU A 330 -19.40 -20.96 2.44
CA GLU A 330 -19.61 -21.65 1.16
C GLU A 330 -19.11 -20.85 -0.05
N LEU A 331 -19.35 -19.52 -0.05
CA LEU A 331 -18.86 -18.61 -1.09
C LEU A 331 -17.32 -18.49 -1.12
N THR A 332 -16.68 -18.71 0.03
CA THR A 332 -15.22 -18.76 0.17
C THR A 332 -14.69 -20.07 -0.44
N ALA A 333 -15.35 -21.20 -0.17
CA ALA A 333 -14.93 -22.50 -0.67
C ALA A 333 -15.08 -22.67 -2.19
N SER A 334 -16.05 -22.01 -2.82
CA SER A 334 -16.29 -22.12 -4.28
C SER A 334 -15.15 -21.58 -5.15
N ASP A 335 -14.26 -20.77 -4.57
CA ASP A 335 -13.08 -20.22 -5.27
C ASP A 335 -11.83 -21.10 -5.13
N VAL A 336 -11.87 -22.11 -4.25
CA VAL A 336 -10.78 -23.06 -4.00
C VAL A 336 -10.84 -24.26 -4.95
N SER A 337 -11.97 -24.45 -5.66
CA SER A 337 -12.27 -25.58 -6.57
C SER A 337 -12.16 -25.24 -8.05
#